data_AF-A0A5E4K1P2-F1
#
_entry.id   AF-A0A5E4K1P2-F1
#
_cell.length_a   1.000
_cell.length_b   1.000
_cell.length_c   1.000
_cell.angle_alpha   90.00
_cell.angle_beta   90.00
_cell.angle_gamma   90.00
#
_symmetry.space_group_name_H-M   'P 1'
#
loop_
_entity.id
_entity.type
_entity.pdbx_description
1 polymer ?
#
loop_
_entity_poly.entity_id
_entity_poly.type
_entity_poly.pdbx_seq_one_letter_code
_entity_poly.pdbx_strand_id
1 'polypeptide(L)' 'MKYVLLLRPQQWYKNLLVFLPLLFSGNLLNLTAIGQSLLAFASFCALSSATYVINYYADRNNDTLHPEKWNRPIESGEV' A
#
# COMPACT_ATOMS: atom_id res chain seq x y z
N MET A 1 14.08 -4.46 11.02
CA MET A 1 13.28 -3.50 10.23
C MET A 1 12.77 -4.07 8.89
N LYS A 2 12.73 -5.40 8.71
CA LYS A 2 12.35 -6.02 7.42
C LYS A 2 10.84 -6.06 7.16
N TYR A 3 10.01 -6.16 8.21
CA TYR A 3 8.55 -6.13 8.09
C TYR A 3 7.96 -4.80 7.63
N VAL A 4 8.65 -3.67 7.85
CA VAL A 4 8.18 -2.35 7.40
C VAL A 4 8.23 -2.24 5.87
N LEU A 5 9.13 -2.97 5.22
CA LEU A 5 9.20 -3.04 3.75
C LEU A 5 7.99 -3.76 3.14
N LEU A 6 7.38 -4.71 3.87
CA LEU A 6 6.14 -5.39 3.44
C LEU A 6 4.95 -4.42 3.37
N LEU A 7 4.95 -3.39 4.21
CA LEU A 7 3.94 -2.32 4.18
C LEU A 7 4.11 -1.38 2.97
N ARG A 8 5.19 -1.53 2.20
CA ARG A 8 5.49 -0.73 1.00
C ARG A 8 5.27 0.78 1.20
N PRO A 9 5.89 1.41 2.21
CA PRO A 9 5.70 2.83 2.50
C PRO A 9 6.04 3.73 1.29
N GLN A 10 6.99 3.30 0.45
CA GLN A 10 7.32 3.98 -0.80
C GLN A 10 6.17 4.03 -1.82
N GLN A 11 5.12 3.22 -1.70
CA GLN A 11 3.96 3.23 -2.60
C GLN A 11 2.77 4.02 -2.02
N TRP A 12 2.82 4.42 -0.75
CA TRP A 12 1.71 5.11 -0.08
C TRP A 12 1.39 6.48 -0.70
N TYR A 13 2.33 7.09 -1.43
CA TYR A 13 2.06 8.34 -2.15
C TYR A 13 0.90 8.20 -3.15
N LYS A 14 0.67 7.01 -3.71
CA LYS A 14 -0.47 6.74 -4.61
C LYS A 14 -1.82 6.84 -3.89
N ASN A 15 -1.83 6.54 -2.59
CA ASN A 15 -3.03 6.61 -1.76
C ASN A 15 -3.36 8.05 -1.35
N LEU A 16 -2.48 9.03 -1.62
CA LEU A 16 -2.78 10.46 -1.35
C LEU A 16 -3.99 10.96 -2.16
N LEU A 17 -4.37 10.27 -3.23
CA LEU A 17 -5.59 10.57 -3.99
C LEU A 17 -6.87 10.50 -3.13
N VAL A 18 -6.84 9.78 -2.01
CA VAL A 18 -7.94 9.74 -1.02
C VAL A 18 -8.23 11.12 -0.42
N PHE A 19 -7.27 12.06 -0.47
CA PHE A 19 -7.48 13.44 0.01
C PHE A 19 -8.08 14.38 -1.03
N LEU A 20 -8.24 13.97 -2.30
CA LEU A 20 -8.84 14.84 -3.32
C LEU A 20 -10.26 15.31 -2.96
N PRO A 21 -11.18 14.44 -2.46
CA PRO A 21 -12.49 14.89 -2.01
C PRO A 21 -12.42 15.91 -0.87
N LEU A 22 -11.46 15.79 0.06
CA LEU A 22 -11.25 16.76 1.13
C LEU A 22 -10.80 18.12 0.58
N LEU A 23 -9.89 18.12 -0.39
CA LEU A 23 -9.39 19.35 -1.06
C LEU A 23 -10.50 20.06 -1.86
N PHE A 24 -11.31 19.32 -2.61
CA PHE A 24 -12.31 19.89 -3.51
C PHE A 24 -13.68 20.14 -2.86
N SER A 25 -13.96 19.55 -1.70
CA SER A 25 -15.23 19.76 -0.99
C SER A 25 -15.28 21.06 -0.17
N GLY A 26 -14.18 21.82 -0.08
CA GLY A 26 -14.09 23.02 0.75
C GLY A 26 -14.11 22.77 2.26
N ASN A 27 -14.03 21.51 2.71
CA ASN A 27 -14.12 21.10 4.11
C ASN A 27 -12.75 21.02 4.83
N LEU A 28 -11.75 21.78 4.37
CA LEU A 28 -10.37 21.70 4.88
C LEU A 28 -10.20 22.10 6.34
N LEU A 29 -11.15 22.83 6.91
CA LEU A 29 -11.16 23.21 8.33
C LEU A 29 -12.11 22.34 9.18
N ASN A 30 -12.81 21.40 8.55
CA ASN A 30 -13.73 20.50 9.23
C ASN A 30 -12.95 19.32 9.82
N LEU A 31 -12.74 19.34 11.14
CA LEU A 31 -12.01 18.31 11.88
C LEU A 31 -12.56 16.91 11.66
N THR A 32 -13.89 16.77 11.50
CA THR A 32 -14.53 15.48 11.20
C THR A 32 -14.15 14.98 9.81
N ALA A 33 -14.17 15.86 8.80
CA ALA A 33 -13.80 15.51 7.43
C ALA A 33 -12.31 15.16 7.31
N ILE A 34 -11.45 15.86 8.05
CA ILE A 34 -10.02 15.54 8.16
C ILE A 34 -9.85 14.16 8.79
N GLY A 35 -10.50 13.89 9.92
CA GLY A 35 -10.41 12.61 10.62
C GLY A 35 -10.86 11.43 9.75
N GLN A 36 -11.97 11.59 9.03
CA GLN A 36 -12.46 10.59 8.07
C GLN A 36 -11.47 10.36 6.93
N SER A 37 -10.87 11.43 6.39
CA SER A 37 -9.89 11.33 5.31
C SER A 37 -8.59 10.65 5.76
N LEU A 38 -8.13 10.91 6.98
CA LEU A 38 -6.98 10.22 7.58
C LEU A 38 -7.26 8.73 7.79
N LEU A 39 -8.45 8.38 8.29
CA LEU A 39 -8.85 6.99 8.48
C LEU A 39 -8.98 6.26 7.13
N ALA A 40 -9.53 6.91 6.13
CA ALA A 40 -9.60 6.39 4.77
C ALA A 40 -8.19 6.16 4.20
N PHE A 41 -7.27 7.14 4.33
CA PHE A 41 -5.88 6.99 3.89
C PHE A 41 -5.17 5.80 4.57
N ALA A 42 -5.28 5.68 5.90
CA ALA A 42 -4.71 4.57 6.64
C ALA A 42 -5.29 3.22 6.18
N SER A 43 -6.60 3.16 5.92
CA SER A 43 -7.28 1.97 5.42
C SER A 43 -6.81 1.58 4.02
N PHE A 44 -6.61 2.56 3.12
CA PHE A 44 -6.07 2.33 1.78
C PHE A 44 -4.61 1.84 1.81
N CYS A 45 -3.78 2.39 2.70
CA CYS A 45 -2.42 1.90 2.92
C CYS A 45 -2.41 0.45 3.42
N ALA A 46 -3.27 0.12 4.39
CA ALA A 46 -3.41 -1.24 4.90
C ALA A 46 -3.92 -2.21 3.81
N LEU A 47 -4.94 -1.83 3.06
CA LEU A 47 -5.52 -2.65 1.99
C LEU A 47 -4.52 -2.88 0.85
N SER A 48 -3.81 -1.84 0.41
CA SER A 48 -2.76 -1.95 -0.62
C SER A 48 -1.60 -2.83 -0.17
N SER A 49 -1.25 -2.79 1.12
CA SER A 49 -0.24 -3.68 1.70
C SER A 49 -0.74 -5.11 1.75
N ALA A 50 -1.99 -5.33 2.17
CA ALA A 50 -2.60 -6.65 2.26
C ALA A 50 -2.73 -7.33 0.90
N THR A 51 -3.21 -6.62 -0.13
CA THR A 51 -3.31 -7.15 -1.49
C THR A 51 -1.93 -7.49 -2.06
N TYR A 52 -0.91 -6.70 -1.73
CA TYR A 52 0.45 -7.05 -2.12
C TYR A 52 0.95 -8.34 -1.47
N VAL A 53 0.71 -8.52 -0.17
CA VAL A 53 1.07 -9.74 0.55
C VAL A 53 0.31 -10.95 0.00
N ILE A 54 -0.99 -10.80 -0.29
CA ILE A 54 -1.82 -11.86 -0.87
C ILE A 54 -1.32 -12.23 -2.27
N ASN A 55 -1.07 -11.24 -3.14
CA ASN A 55 -0.54 -11.49 -4.48
C ASN A 55 0.83 -12.18 -4.42
N TYR A 56 1.68 -11.81 -3.46
CA TYR A 56 2.94 -12.50 -3.23
C TYR A 56 2.73 -13.99 -2.91
N TYR A 57 1.85 -14.34 -1.97
CA TYR A 57 1.59 -15.75 -1.63
C TYR A 57 0.93 -16.52 -2.78
N ALA A 58 0.05 -15.88 -3.55
CA ALA A 58 -0.61 -16.50 -4.70
C ALA A 58 0.38 -16.75 -5.86
N ASP A 59 1.22 -15.77 -6.18
CA ASP A 59 2.17 -15.85 -7.30
C ASP A 59 3.43 -16.65 -6.94
N ARG A 60 3.75 -16.85 -5.65
CA ARG A 60 4.94 -17.60 -5.19
C ARG A 60 5.03 -19.01 -5.76
N ASN A 61 3.90 -19.68 -5.99
CA ASN A 61 3.89 -21.04 -6.56
C ASN A 61 4.03 -21.04 -8.09
N ASN A 62 3.74 -19.93 -8.76
CA ASN A 62 3.71 -19.84 -10.22
C ASN A 62 4.95 -19.13 -10.80
N ASP A 63 5.67 -18.37 -9.98
CA ASP A 63 6.82 -17.55 -10.40
C ASP A 63 8.20 -18.21 -10.25
N THR A 64 8.27 -19.46 -9.78
CA THR A 64 9.51 -20.26 -9.68
C THR A 64 10.19 -20.54 -11.03
N LEU A 65 9.53 -20.24 -12.16
CA LEU A 65 10.00 -20.51 -13.52
C LEU A 65 10.41 -19.25 -14.32
N HIS A 66 10.25 -18.04 -13.77
CA HIS A 66 10.51 -16.80 -14.51
C HIS A 66 11.79 -16.07 -14.06
N PRO A 67 12.89 -16.09 -14.85
CA PRO A 67 14.18 -15.51 -14.47
C PRO A 67 14.19 -13.98 -14.29
N GLU A 68 13.18 -13.26 -14.80
CA GLU A 68 13.09 -11.81 -14.67
C GLU A 68 12.51 -11.32 -13.33
N LYS A 69 11.79 -12.17 -12.57
CA LYS A 69 11.12 -11.75 -11.32
C LYS A 69 12.04 -11.79 -10.08
N TRP A 70 13.17 -12.48 -10.17
CA TRP A 70 14.17 -12.68 -9.11
C TRP A 70 14.64 -11.38 -8.41
N ASN A 71 14.70 -10.25 -9.11
CA ASN A 71 15.16 -8.97 -8.55
C ASN A 71 14.13 -8.22 -7.68
N ARG A 72 12.95 -8.80 -7.42
CA ARG A 72 12.01 -8.21 -6.48
C ARG A 72 12.53 -8.42 -5.05
N PRO A 73 12.67 -7.36 -4.22
CA PRO A 73 13.34 -7.40 -2.91
C PRO A 73 12.69 -8.34 -1.88
N ILE A 74 11.56 -8.96 -2.21
CA ILE A 74 10.79 -9.84 -1.32
C ILE A 74 10.86 -11.30 -1.81
N GLU A 75 11.20 -11.55 -3.09
CA GLU A 75 11.42 -12.90 -3.64
C GLU A 75 12.81 -13.47 -3.27
N SER A 76 13.75 -12.61 -2.86
CA SER A 76 15.07 -12.98 -2.34
C SER A 76 15.05 -13.70 -0.98
N GLY A 77 13.87 -14.02 -0.42
CA GLY A 77 13.76 -14.62 0.92
C GLY A 77 14.27 -13.71 2.03
N GLU A 78 14.31 -12.41 1.78
CA GLU A 78 14.79 -11.43 2.74
C GLU A 78 13.78 -11.13 3.85
N VAL A 79 12.58 -11.70 3.84
CA VAL A 79 11.60 -11.59 4.95
C VAL A 79 11.07 -12.94 5.34
#